data_AF-R6P9Y7-F1
#
_entry.id   AF-R6P9Y7-F1
#
_cell.length_a   1.000
_cell.length_b   1.000
_cell.length_c   1.000
_cell.angle_alpha   90.00
_cell.angle_beta   90.00
_cell.angle_gamma   90.00
#
_symmetry.space_group_name_H-M   'P 1'
#
loop_
_entity.id
_entity.type
_entity.pdbx_description
1 polymer ?
#
loop_
_entity_poly.entity_id
_entity_poly.type
_entity_poly.pdbx_seq_one_letter_code
_entity_poly.pdbx_strand_id
1 'polypeptide(L)'
;MIKKILLIVAVVTLFVSVAVMLLAKDSNEGKIGDINNYSKNYIYNRQEKLKKEKEEKEKVVAKLKGVACWGGSNTVGYVYANYIDFLYEDLKDMGYDLPVENKGVKDESTVDVLGRQGSIPIIVGENTEIDGTNNTINDIKIKSSSGANVNILCGTKNPGVNPCSINGVKGTLFGKTSEEDVTKTSAFYFQREISGEKVEVPAGTVVQTEGSDAKYKDYINIIWLERKGWSTPKELLEQTEKFVESINGKYIIIGLSDGDENTNKEVDKLLEEKFGDKFINSRKLLVDYAKNDMGKNTTESNKEKIAKGIIPSNLADNNGLLSVTGCKVLSKNVCDKIKTLGYLN
;
A
#
# COMPACT_ATOMS: atom_id res chain seq x y z
N MET A 1 21.52 51.49 37.21
CA MET A 1 22.40 50.47 36.57
C MET A 1 21.68 49.12 36.38
N ILE A 2 20.97 48.63 37.39
CA ILE A 2 20.26 47.33 37.40
C ILE A 2 19.21 47.16 36.27
N LYS A 3 18.41 48.19 35.95
CA LYS A 3 17.40 48.11 34.86
C LYS A 3 17.99 47.92 33.46
N LYS A 4 19.19 48.47 33.18
CA LYS A 4 19.87 48.29 31.89
C LYS A 4 20.43 46.86 31.75
N ILE A 5 20.91 46.28 32.84
CA ILE A 5 21.43 44.90 32.86
C ILE A 5 20.28 43.90 32.65
N LEU A 6 19.13 44.09 33.31
CA LEU A 6 17.94 43.26 33.11
C LEU A 6 17.38 43.33 31.69
N LEU A 7 17.38 44.50 31.06
CA LEU A 7 16.95 44.66 29.66
C LEU A 7 17.90 43.94 28.70
N ILE A 8 19.22 44.02 28.93
CA ILE A 8 20.23 43.34 28.11
C ILE A 8 20.11 41.82 28.26
N VAL A 9 19.93 41.31 29.47
CA VAL A 9 19.74 39.87 29.71
C VAL A 9 18.46 39.38 29.03
N ALA A 10 17.35 40.10 29.14
CA ALA A 10 16.08 39.74 28.49
C ALA A 10 16.15 39.77 26.96
N VAL A 11 16.87 40.73 26.38
CA VAL A 11 17.08 40.81 24.93
C VAL A 11 17.98 39.66 24.47
N VAL A 12 19.04 39.33 25.21
CA VAL A 12 19.94 38.22 24.88
C VAL A 12 19.23 36.87 24.99
N THR A 13 18.40 36.62 26.01
CA THR A 13 17.61 35.38 26.08
C THR A 13 16.55 35.30 24.99
N LEU A 14 15.96 36.42 24.56
CA LEU A 14 15.04 36.46 23.42
C LEU A 14 15.76 36.17 22.10
N PHE A 15 16.97 36.69 21.89
CA PHE A 15 17.75 36.40 20.68
C PHE A 15 18.28 34.97 20.66
N VAL A 16 18.67 34.40 21.81
CA VAL A 16 19.07 33.00 21.91
C VAL A 16 17.88 32.07 21.69
N SER A 17 16.69 32.37 22.21
CA SER A 17 15.49 31.55 21.96
C SER A 17 15.02 31.62 20.51
N VAL A 18 15.08 32.79 19.87
CA VAL A 18 14.78 32.96 18.45
C VAL A 18 15.83 32.27 17.57
N ALA A 19 17.11 32.32 17.92
CA ALA A 19 18.17 31.61 17.19
C ALA A 19 18.06 30.09 17.34
N VAL A 20 17.71 29.59 18.53
CA VAL A 20 17.46 28.15 18.75
C VAL A 20 16.19 27.69 18.02
N MET A 21 15.14 28.50 17.96
CA MET A 21 13.95 28.19 17.13
C MET A 21 14.26 28.19 15.63
N LEU A 22 15.04 29.15 15.13
CA LEU A 22 15.42 29.21 13.72
C LEU A 22 16.35 28.05 13.33
N LEU A 23 17.30 27.69 14.19
CA LEU A 23 18.19 26.54 13.97
C LEU A 23 17.47 25.20 14.13
N ALA A 24 16.49 25.08 15.05
CA ALA A 24 15.65 23.89 15.17
C ALA A 24 14.72 23.73 13.95
N LYS A 25 14.16 24.84 13.44
CA LYS A 25 13.36 24.88 12.22
C LYS A 25 14.17 24.47 10.99
N ASP A 26 15.38 25.03 10.83
CA ASP A 26 16.27 24.68 9.70
C ASP A 26 16.80 23.23 9.79
N SER A 27 17.05 22.69 10.99
CA SER A 27 17.54 21.32 11.15
C SER A 27 16.45 20.25 10.92
N ASN A 28 15.19 20.57 11.24
CA ASN A 28 14.05 19.69 10.98
C ASN A 28 13.62 19.77 9.50
N GLU A 29 13.63 20.95 8.88
CA GLU A 29 13.35 21.13 7.45
C GLU A 29 14.42 20.47 6.56
N GLY A 30 15.71 20.56 6.94
CA GLY A 30 16.81 19.91 6.23
C GLY A 30 16.84 18.38 6.35
N LYS A 31 16.46 17.80 7.50
CA LYS A 31 16.41 16.34 7.69
C LYS A 31 15.20 15.68 7.03
N ILE A 32 14.12 16.43 6.76
CA ILE A 32 12.88 15.95 6.15
C ILE A 32 12.80 16.33 4.66
N GLY A 33 13.74 17.18 4.19
CA GLY A 33 13.97 17.57 2.80
C GLY A 33 13.86 16.40 1.81
N ASP A 34 14.59 15.32 2.08
CA ASP A 34 14.72 14.16 1.20
C ASP A 34 13.66 13.06 1.41
N ILE A 35 12.93 13.10 2.54
CA ILE A 35 12.26 11.91 3.08
C ILE A 35 10.91 11.58 2.40
N ASN A 36 10.27 12.47 1.64
CA ASN A 36 9.06 12.07 0.89
C ASN A 36 8.63 13.06 -0.21
N ASN A 37 9.37 13.14 -1.31
CA ASN A 37 8.97 13.98 -2.46
C ASN A 37 7.55 13.65 -2.97
N TYR A 38 7.05 12.41 -2.82
CA TYR A 38 5.66 12.09 -3.14
C TYR A 38 4.66 12.68 -2.14
N SER A 39 4.84 12.52 -0.83
CA SER A 39 3.91 13.13 0.15
C SER A 39 3.92 14.66 0.08
N LYS A 40 5.07 15.28 -0.23
CA LYS A 40 5.15 16.72 -0.50
C LYS A 40 4.42 17.12 -1.80
N ASN A 41 4.65 16.39 -2.90
CA ASN A 41 3.94 16.62 -4.17
C ASN A 41 2.44 16.30 -4.07
N TYR A 42 2.04 15.36 -3.22
CA TYR A 42 0.67 15.02 -2.93
C TYR A 42 -0.06 16.18 -2.25
N ILE A 43 0.57 16.85 -1.27
CA ILE A 43 0.02 18.06 -0.62
C ILE A 43 -0.21 19.17 -1.65
N TYR A 44 0.77 19.43 -2.52
CA TYR A 44 0.68 20.47 -3.56
C TYR A 44 -0.35 20.15 -4.65
N ASN A 45 -0.37 18.92 -5.15
CA ASN A 45 -1.26 18.51 -6.25
C ASN A 45 -2.71 18.25 -5.80
N ARG A 46 -2.95 17.83 -4.55
CA ARG A 46 -4.30 17.55 -4.04
C ARG A 46 -5.14 18.81 -3.86
N GLN A 47 -4.53 19.94 -3.47
CA GLN A 47 -5.26 21.20 -3.31
C GLN A 47 -5.79 21.73 -4.65
N GLU A 48 -5.05 21.53 -5.74
CA GLU A 48 -5.48 21.90 -7.11
C GLU A 48 -6.46 20.87 -7.72
N LYS A 49 -6.24 19.57 -7.48
CA LYS A 49 -7.09 18.49 -8.04
C LYS A 49 -8.49 18.44 -7.42
N LEU A 50 -8.61 18.69 -6.10
CA LEU A 50 -9.90 18.76 -5.41
C LEU A 50 -10.79 19.91 -5.90
N LYS A 51 -10.20 20.95 -6.49
CA LYS A 51 -10.91 22.09 -7.07
C LYS A 51 -11.48 21.76 -8.46
N LYS A 52 -10.83 20.86 -9.22
CA LYS A 52 -11.25 20.40 -10.56
C LYS A 52 -12.14 19.15 -10.54
N GLU A 53 -11.89 18.19 -9.66
CA GLU A 53 -12.61 16.90 -9.65
C GLU A 53 -14.01 16.98 -9.01
N LYS A 54 -14.29 18.01 -8.21
CA LYS A 54 -15.56 18.15 -7.48
C LYS A 54 -16.75 18.48 -8.38
N GLU A 55 -16.52 19.16 -9.52
CA GLU A 55 -17.62 19.61 -10.39
C GLU A 55 -18.02 18.59 -11.49
N GLU A 56 -17.14 17.66 -11.87
CA GLU A 56 -17.42 16.66 -12.94
C GLU A 56 -17.79 15.26 -12.41
N LYS A 57 -17.21 14.79 -11.29
CA LYS A 57 -17.49 13.43 -10.76
C LYS A 57 -18.83 13.31 -10.04
N GLU A 58 -19.33 14.38 -9.44
CA GLU A 58 -20.59 14.38 -8.68
C GLU A 58 -21.83 14.13 -9.56
N LYS A 59 -21.71 14.23 -10.90
CA LYS A 59 -22.83 13.99 -11.84
C LYS A 59 -22.88 12.60 -12.50
N VAL A 60 -21.86 11.73 -12.34
CA VAL A 60 -21.82 10.40 -13.00
C VAL A 60 -21.57 9.22 -12.04
N VAL A 61 -20.99 9.43 -10.85
CA VAL A 61 -20.52 8.35 -9.95
C VAL A 61 -21.58 7.89 -8.91
N ALA A 62 -22.87 8.08 -9.16
CA ALA A 62 -23.90 7.73 -8.18
C ALA A 62 -24.28 6.22 -8.13
N LYS A 63 -23.55 5.32 -8.82
CA LYS A 63 -23.88 3.88 -8.76
C LYS A 63 -22.73 2.88 -8.92
N LEU A 64 -21.53 3.29 -9.34
CA LEU A 64 -20.44 2.35 -9.61
C LEU A 64 -19.31 2.49 -8.56
N LYS A 65 -19.15 1.42 -7.76
CA LYS A 65 -18.05 1.20 -6.82
C LYS A 65 -16.82 0.75 -7.62
N GLY A 66 -15.64 1.34 -7.36
CA GLY A 66 -14.42 1.09 -8.15
C GLY A 66 -13.78 -0.29 -7.90
N VAL A 67 -12.57 -0.47 -8.43
CA VAL A 67 -11.71 -1.63 -8.16
C VAL A 67 -10.47 -1.15 -7.41
N ALA A 68 -10.11 -1.80 -6.31
CA ALA A 68 -8.89 -1.51 -5.56
C ALA A 68 -7.98 -2.74 -5.53
N CYS A 69 -6.76 -2.58 -6.05
CA CYS A 69 -5.79 -3.65 -6.19
C CYS A 69 -4.66 -3.48 -5.17
N TRP A 70 -4.63 -4.35 -4.16
CA TRP A 70 -3.71 -4.31 -3.01
C TRP A 70 -2.61 -5.36 -3.14
N GLY A 71 -1.38 -5.01 -2.77
CA GLY A 71 -0.28 -5.96 -2.70
C GLY A 71 1.09 -5.29 -2.67
N GLY A 72 2.12 -6.10 -2.86
CA GLY A 72 3.51 -5.69 -2.87
C GLY A 72 4.03 -5.32 -4.28
N SER A 73 5.24 -5.77 -4.57
CA SER A 73 5.95 -5.58 -5.83
C SER A 73 5.20 -6.09 -7.06
N ASN A 74 4.52 -7.24 -6.96
CA ASN A 74 3.75 -7.81 -8.07
C ASN A 74 2.52 -6.98 -8.43
N THR A 75 1.96 -6.27 -7.45
CA THR A 75 0.83 -5.35 -7.67
C THR A 75 1.30 -4.02 -8.26
N VAL A 76 2.47 -3.52 -7.82
CA VAL A 76 3.12 -2.37 -8.48
C VAL A 76 3.39 -2.69 -9.96
N GLY A 77 3.88 -3.91 -10.22
CA GLY A 77 4.37 -4.32 -11.53
C GLY A 77 5.74 -3.74 -11.85
N TYR A 78 6.18 -3.94 -13.09
CA TYR A 78 7.47 -3.43 -13.59
C TYR A 78 7.26 -2.21 -14.49
N VAL A 79 8.33 -1.45 -14.74
CA VAL A 79 8.38 -0.12 -15.42
C VAL A 79 7.43 0.05 -16.62
N TYR A 80 7.10 -1.00 -17.37
CA TYR A 80 6.24 -0.96 -18.55
C TYR A 80 5.03 -1.91 -18.50
N ALA A 81 4.79 -2.61 -17.38
CA ALA A 81 3.73 -3.60 -17.28
C ALA A 81 3.28 -3.84 -15.84
N ASN A 82 1.99 -3.64 -15.60
CA ASN A 82 1.27 -4.18 -14.46
C ASN A 82 -0.06 -4.75 -14.97
N TYR A 83 -0.65 -5.71 -14.26
CA TYR A 83 -1.92 -6.32 -14.70
C TYR A 83 -3.11 -5.37 -14.60
N ILE A 84 -2.97 -4.30 -13.81
CA ILE A 84 -4.04 -3.35 -13.46
C ILE A 84 -4.37 -2.45 -14.66
N ASP A 85 -3.37 -2.00 -15.40
CA ASP A 85 -3.58 -1.22 -16.64
C ASP A 85 -4.36 -2.05 -17.67
N PHE A 86 -3.99 -3.33 -17.84
CA PHE A 86 -4.76 -4.25 -18.69
C PHE A 86 -6.16 -4.50 -18.15
N LEU A 87 -6.34 -4.58 -16.82
CA LEU A 87 -7.64 -4.84 -16.21
C LEU A 87 -8.60 -3.69 -16.45
N TYR A 88 -8.10 -2.46 -16.36
CA TYR A 88 -8.86 -1.26 -16.69
C TYR A 88 -9.34 -1.30 -18.15
N GLU A 89 -8.45 -1.59 -19.10
CA GLU A 89 -8.84 -1.69 -20.52
C GLU A 89 -9.81 -2.86 -20.77
N ASP A 90 -9.59 -4.04 -20.18
CA ASP A 90 -10.48 -5.20 -20.32
C ASP A 90 -11.89 -4.91 -19.78
N LEU A 91 -12.01 -4.22 -18.64
CA LEU A 91 -13.31 -3.81 -18.07
C LEU A 91 -13.99 -2.76 -18.94
N LYS A 92 -13.23 -1.81 -19.47
CA LYS A 92 -13.73 -0.77 -20.37
C LYS A 92 -14.25 -1.34 -21.68
N ASP A 93 -13.55 -2.31 -22.26
CA ASP A 93 -13.98 -3.04 -23.46
C ASP A 93 -15.29 -3.83 -23.22
N MET A 94 -15.55 -4.22 -21.97
CA MET A 94 -16.83 -4.82 -21.55
C MET A 94 -17.96 -3.79 -21.32
N GLY A 95 -17.69 -2.49 -21.47
CA GLY A 95 -18.65 -1.41 -21.26
C GLY A 95 -18.67 -0.84 -19.83
N TYR A 96 -17.67 -1.15 -19.00
CA TYR A 96 -17.57 -0.69 -17.62
C TYR A 96 -16.39 0.28 -17.44
N ASP A 97 -16.68 1.58 -17.47
CA ASP A 97 -15.69 2.63 -17.18
C ASP A 97 -15.56 2.84 -15.66
N LEU A 98 -14.83 1.94 -15.01
CA LEU A 98 -14.60 1.94 -13.55
C LEU A 98 -13.19 2.43 -13.21
N PRO A 99 -13.03 3.19 -12.12
CA PRO A 99 -11.69 3.46 -11.61
C PRO A 99 -11.07 2.15 -11.10
N VAL A 100 -9.90 1.79 -11.63
CA VAL A 100 -9.08 0.68 -11.14
C VAL A 100 -7.83 1.26 -10.49
N GLU A 101 -7.74 1.15 -9.17
CA GLU A 101 -6.70 1.79 -8.37
C GLU A 101 -5.56 0.82 -8.05
N ASN A 102 -4.34 1.17 -8.48
CA ASN A 102 -3.14 0.47 -8.05
C ASN A 102 -2.72 0.95 -6.65
N LYS A 103 -2.93 0.09 -5.64
CA LYS A 103 -2.51 0.27 -4.25
C LYS A 103 -1.27 -0.55 -3.88
N GLY A 104 -0.54 -1.03 -4.89
CA GLY A 104 0.72 -1.74 -4.74
C GLY A 104 1.82 -0.83 -4.18
N VAL A 105 2.66 -1.39 -3.32
CA VAL A 105 3.89 -0.75 -2.85
C VAL A 105 5.03 -1.75 -2.94
N LYS A 106 6.14 -1.32 -3.55
CA LYS A 106 7.28 -2.20 -3.77
C LYS A 106 7.90 -2.61 -2.44
N ASP A 107 8.30 -3.88 -2.35
CA ASP A 107 9.02 -4.46 -1.21
C ASP A 107 8.24 -4.48 0.12
N GLU A 108 6.94 -4.21 0.11
CA GLU A 108 6.10 -4.34 1.31
C GLU A 108 5.82 -5.81 1.65
N SER A 109 5.73 -6.09 2.95
CA SER A 109 5.24 -7.37 3.44
C SER A 109 3.71 -7.44 3.43
N THR A 110 3.15 -8.63 3.59
CA THR A 110 1.72 -8.84 3.83
C THR A 110 1.17 -7.99 4.98
N VAL A 111 1.90 -7.90 6.09
CA VAL A 111 1.53 -7.06 7.24
C VAL A 111 1.48 -5.58 6.87
N ASP A 112 2.39 -5.10 6.02
CA ASP A 112 2.41 -3.71 5.56
C ASP A 112 1.20 -3.40 4.66
N VAL A 113 0.93 -4.27 3.69
CA VAL A 113 -0.21 -4.15 2.77
C VAL A 113 -1.53 -4.12 3.54
N LEU A 114 -1.72 -5.07 4.46
CA LEU A 114 -2.92 -5.19 5.29
C LEU A 114 -3.02 -4.06 6.32
N GLY A 115 -1.88 -3.50 6.75
CA GLY A 115 -1.78 -2.29 7.55
C GLY A 115 -2.34 -1.07 6.86
N ARG A 116 -1.92 -0.82 5.61
CA ARG A 116 -2.43 0.30 4.81
C ARG A 116 -3.88 0.12 4.39
N GLN A 117 -4.29 -1.11 4.11
CA GLN A 117 -5.68 -1.42 3.75
C GLN A 117 -6.59 -1.41 5.00
N GLY A 118 -6.05 -1.64 6.19
CA GLY A 118 -6.76 -1.51 7.47
C GLY A 118 -7.31 -2.80 8.06
N SER A 119 -7.13 -3.96 7.42
CA SER A 119 -7.55 -5.27 7.95
C SER A 119 -6.65 -5.80 9.07
N ILE A 120 -5.37 -5.41 9.09
CA ILE A 120 -4.47 -5.56 10.24
C ILE A 120 -4.00 -4.16 10.62
N PRO A 121 -4.78 -3.40 11.42
CA PRO A 121 -4.56 -1.97 11.58
C PRO A 121 -3.15 -1.61 12.04
N ILE A 122 -2.64 -0.49 11.52
CA ILE A 122 -1.48 0.18 12.11
C ILE A 122 -1.95 0.92 13.36
N ILE A 123 -1.19 0.77 14.44
CA ILE A 123 -1.47 1.42 15.74
C ILE A 123 -0.27 2.22 16.21
N VAL A 124 -0.54 3.24 17.01
CA VAL A 124 0.48 3.98 17.75
C VAL A 124 1.10 3.04 18.79
N GLY A 125 2.42 2.94 18.81
CA GLY A 125 3.16 1.98 19.62
C GLY A 125 3.32 2.39 21.09
N GLU A 126 3.37 3.69 21.34
CA GLU A 126 3.67 4.31 22.64
C GLU A 126 2.85 5.60 22.80
N ASN A 127 2.56 6.01 24.04
CA ASN A 127 1.88 7.28 24.27
C ASN A 127 2.70 8.43 23.69
N THR A 128 2.05 9.33 22.97
CA THR A 128 2.68 10.51 22.35
C THR A 128 1.69 11.67 22.30
N GLU A 129 2.15 12.83 21.86
CA GLU A 129 1.32 14.01 21.62
C GLU A 129 1.44 14.47 20.16
N ILE A 130 0.36 15.05 19.64
CA ILE A 130 0.38 15.79 18.38
C ILE A 130 0.27 17.27 18.73
N ASP A 131 1.30 18.04 18.35
CA ASP A 131 1.36 19.48 18.58
C ASP A 131 0.16 20.23 17.98
N GLY A 132 -0.17 21.37 18.60
CA GLY A 132 -1.28 22.22 18.17
C GLY A 132 -1.08 22.83 16.78
N THR A 133 0.17 23.05 16.36
CA THR A 133 0.49 23.74 15.12
C THR A 133 0.69 22.80 13.95
N ASN A 134 0.35 23.24 12.74
CA ASN A 134 0.59 22.50 11.51
C ASN A 134 2.01 22.67 10.94
N ASN A 135 2.91 23.35 11.64
CA ASN A 135 4.32 23.49 11.24
C ASN A 135 5.24 22.52 11.99
N THR A 136 4.74 21.85 13.03
CA THR A 136 5.50 20.86 13.80
C THR A 136 5.37 19.49 13.17
N ILE A 137 6.52 18.81 13.05
CA ILE A 137 6.59 17.41 12.63
C ILE A 137 6.89 16.57 13.86
N ASN A 138 5.90 15.77 14.27
CA ASN A 138 5.93 15.01 15.52
C ASN A 138 6.55 13.64 15.26
N ASP A 139 7.54 13.24 16.06
CA ASP A 139 7.99 11.85 16.09
C ASP A 139 6.83 10.94 16.53
N ILE A 140 6.60 9.86 15.79
CA ILE A 140 5.57 8.88 16.15
C ILE A 140 6.12 7.47 16.05
N LYS A 141 5.82 6.64 17.04
CA LYS A 141 6.10 5.21 16.99
C LYS A 141 4.84 4.50 16.54
N ILE A 142 4.92 3.72 15.47
CA ILE A 142 3.80 2.92 14.96
C ILE A 142 4.24 1.49 14.75
N LYS A 143 3.28 0.58 14.84
CA LYS A 143 3.47 -0.86 14.61
C LYS A 143 2.16 -1.47 14.10
N SER A 144 2.24 -2.68 13.60
CA SER A 144 1.04 -3.49 13.32
C SER A 144 0.32 -3.80 14.63
N SER A 145 -1.01 -3.89 14.58
CA SER A 145 -1.82 -4.41 15.70
C SER A 145 -1.47 -5.86 16.07
N SER A 146 -0.83 -6.61 15.17
CA SER A 146 -0.23 -7.92 15.48
C SER A 146 1.05 -7.86 16.32
N GLY A 147 1.58 -6.65 16.58
CA GLY A 147 2.85 -6.42 17.27
C GLY A 147 4.08 -6.39 16.35
N ALA A 148 3.93 -6.74 15.08
CA ALA A 148 5.02 -6.69 14.11
C ALA A 148 5.43 -5.25 13.73
N ASN A 149 6.70 -5.06 13.39
CA ASN A 149 7.18 -3.81 12.80
C ASN A 149 6.56 -3.60 11.42
N VAL A 150 6.31 -2.33 11.06
CA VAL A 150 5.79 -1.94 9.75
C VAL A 150 6.82 -1.11 8.98
N ASN A 151 6.81 -1.25 7.65
CA ASN A 151 7.69 -0.56 6.70
C ASN A 151 6.91 0.29 5.69
N ILE A 152 5.60 0.45 5.89
CA ILE A 152 4.71 1.31 5.10
C ILE A 152 5.32 2.72 5.00
N LEU A 153 5.69 3.23 3.82
CA LEU A 153 6.49 4.47 3.59
C LEU A 153 8.00 4.32 3.37
N CYS A 154 8.55 3.12 3.17
CA CYS A 154 9.96 2.97 2.76
C CYS A 154 10.20 3.31 1.27
N GLY A 155 9.16 3.26 0.44
CA GLY A 155 9.22 3.47 -1.01
C GLY A 155 8.97 4.90 -1.47
N THR A 156 9.21 5.18 -2.76
CA THR A 156 8.98 6.50 -3.37
C THR A 156 7.50 6.80 -3.65
N LYS A 157 6.66 5.77 -3.76
CA LYS A 157 5.20 5.86 -3.90
C LYS A 157 4.55 4.95 -2.86
N ASN A 158 3.65 5.51 -2.07
CA ASN A 158 2.99 4.78 -0.98
C ASN A 158 1.47 5.03 -0.99
N PRO A 159 0.75 4.58 -2.03
CA PRO A 159 -0.71 4.67 -2.06
C PRO A 159 -1.35 4.03 -0.83
N GLY A 160 -2.52 4.54 -0.42
CA GLY A 160 -3.27 3.96 0.69
C GLY A 160 -2.76 4.32 2.09
N VAL A 161 -1.72 5.14 2.25
CA VAL A 161 -1.31 5.67 3.57
C VAL A 161 -1.91 7.05 3.82
N ASN A 162 -1.56 8.03 2.99
CA ASN A 162 -1.88 9.43 3.20
C ASN A 162 -3.05 9.92 2.31
N PRO A 163 -3.91 10.84 2.79
CA PRO A 163 -3.84 11.44 4.12
C PRO A 163 -4.30 10.42 5.18
N CYS A 164 -3.87 10.59 6.42
CA CYS A 164 -4.30 9.72 7.50
C CYS A 164 -4.84 10.53 8.68
N SER A 165 -5.49 9.85 9.62
CA SER A 165 -5.88 10.44 10.90
C SER A 165 -5.42 9.59 12.07
N ILE A 166 -4.99 10.29 13.13
CA ILE A 166 -4.55 9.69 14.39
C ILE A 166 -5.29 10.42 15.51
N ASN A 167 -6.07 9.67 16.29
CA ASN A 167 -6.95 10.22 17.33
C ASN A 167 -7.82 11.40 16.86
N GLY A 168 -8.40 11.29 15.66
CA GLY A 168 -9.23 12.34 15.04
C GLY A 168 -8.45 13.51 14.43
N VAL A 169 -7.13 13.59 14.60
CA VAL A 169 -6.30 14.60 13.96
C VAL A 169 -5.92 14.14 12.57
N LYS A 170 -6.36 14.86 11.54
CA LYS A 170 -6.00 14.58 10.14
C LYS A 170 -4.62 15.18 9.81
N GLY A 171 -3.81 14.42 9.09
CA GLY A 171 -2.43 14.79 8.77
C GLY A 171 -1.80 13.94 7.69
N THR A 172 -0.48 14.10 7.59
CA THR A 172 0.39 13.33 6.72
C THR A 172 1.40 12.58 7.59
N LEU A 173 1.51 11.28 7.36
CA LEU A 173 2.54 10.41 7.90
C LEU A 173 3.75 10.38 6.96
N PHE A 174 4.94 10.49 7.52
CA PHE A 174 6.22 10.38 6.83
C PHE A 174 7.01 9.22 7.42
N GLY A 175 7.84 8.58 6.60
CA GLY A 175 8.73 7.49 7.03
C GLY A 175 10.15 7.78 6.58
N LYS A 176 11.13 7.66 7.47
CA LYS A 176 12.55 7.71 7.12
C LYS A 176 13.03 6.31 6.72
N THR A 177 13.39 6.13 5.46
CA THR A 177 14.03 4.88 4.99
C THR A 177 15.30 4.57 5.79
N SER A 178 15.52 3.30 6.12
CA SER A 178 16.73 2.86 6.80
C SER A 178 17.97 3.01 5.90
N GLU A 179 19.07 3.47 6.48
CA GLU A 179 20.37 3.58 5.80
C GLU A 179 21.01 2.20 5.56
N GLU A 180 20.65 1.20 6.38
CA GLU A 180 21.16 -0.17 6.28
C GLU A 180 20.34 -1.05 5.32
N ASP A 181 19.05 -0.75 5.16
CA ASP A 181 18.12 -1.54 4.37
C ASP A 181 17.05 -0.63 3.77
N VAL A 182 17.20 -0.33 2.48
CA VAL A 182 16.32 0.59 1.75
C VAL A 182 14.87 0.11 1.64
N THR A 183 14.59 -1.14 2.03
CA THR A 183 13.22 -1.69 2.08
C THR A 183 12.54 -1.50 3.43
N LYS A 184 13.25 -0.92 4.42
CA LYS A 184 12.75 -0.72 5.78
C LYS A 184 12.56 0.75 6.13
N THR A 185 11.63 1.00 7.04
CA THR A 185 11.41 2.32 7.61
C THR A 185 11.98 2.37 9.03
N SER A 186 12.92 3.28 9.28
CA SER A 186 13.66 3.43 10.53
C SER A 186 12.95 4.34 11.56
N ALA A 187 12.18 5.32 11.08
CA ALA A 187 11.44 6.25 11.92
C ALA A 187 10.18 6.75 11.21
N PHE A 188 9.18 7.13 11.98
CA PHE A 188 7.94 7.70 11.47
C PHE A 188 7.68 9.06 12.08
N TYR A 189 7.06 9.93 11.30
CA TYR A 189 6.71 11.28 11.71
C TYR A 189 5.29 11.62 11.26
N PHE A 190 4.61 12.47 12.02
CA PHE A 190 3.27 12.94 11.69
C PHE A 190 3.18 14.46 11.76
N GLN A 191 2.63 15.06 10.71
CA GLN A 191 2.31 16.48 10.65
C GLN A 191 0.82 16.65 10.43
N ARG A 192 0.15 17.38 11.31
CA ARG A 192 -1.27 17.71 11.12
C ARG A 192 -1.44 18.66 9.93
N GLU A 193 -2.57 18.54 9.23
CA GLU A 193 -2.89 19.41 8.09
C GLU A 193 -3.28 20.82 8.55
N ILE A 194 -4.05 20.93 9.63
CA ILE A 194 -4.67 22.18 10.11
C ILE A 194 -4.32 22.38 11.58
N SER A 195 -3.89 23.59 11.96
CA SER A 195 -3.64 23.96 13.35
C SER A 195 -4.92 23.89 14.20
N GLY A 196 -4.76 23.58 15.48
CA GLY A 196 -5.84 23.41 16.44
C GLY A 196 -5.27 23.12 17.83
N GLU A 197 -6.07 22.49 18.69
CA GLU A 197 -5.62 22.08 20.02
C GLU A 197 -4.55 20.98 19.96
N LYS A 198 -3.66 20.95 20.94
CA LYS A 198 -2.75 19.84 21.18
C LYS A 198 -3.57 18.58 21.53
N VAL A 199 -3.17 17.43 21.02
CA VAL A 199 -3.91 16.17 21.22
C VAL A 199 -2.99 15.10 21.79
N GLU A 200 -3.33 14.60 22.97
CA GLU A 200 -2.74 13.38 23.55
C GLU A 200 -3.17 12.15 22.75
N VAL A 201 -2.24 11.25 22.47
CA VAL A 201 -2.46 10.05 21.68
C VAL A 201 -1.97 8.83 22.46
N PRO A 202 -2.90 8.04 23.04
CA PRO A 202 -2.53 6.82 23.74
C PRO A 202 -1.94 5.76 22.80
N ALA A 203 -1.04 4.93 23.33
CA ALA A 203 -0.61 3.69 22.69
C ALA A 203 -1.84 2.82 22.37
N GLY A 204 -1.80 2.14 21.22
CA GLY A 204 -2.92 1.35 20.69
C GLY A 204 -3.92 2.16 19.86
N THR A 205 -3.81 3.50 19.80
CA THR A 205 -4.64 4.32 18.90
C THR A 205 -4.43 3.90 17.45
N VAL A 206 -5.52 3.64 16.72
CA VAL A 206 -5.45 3.27 15.30
C VAL A 206 -5.01 4.47 14.45
N VAL A 207 -4.06 4.22 13.55
CA VAL A 207 -3.72 5.12 12.46
C VAL A 207 -4.67 4.82 11.30
N GLN A 208 -5.67 5.68 11.10
CA GLN A 208 -6.64 5.57 10.03
C GLN A 208 -5.99 6.03 8.72
N THR A 209 -5.48 5.10 7.94
CA THR A 209 -4.86 5.35 6.65
C THR A 209 -5.89 5.67 5.57
N GLU A 210 -5.46 6.26 4.46
CA GLU A 210 -6.31 6.46 3.27
C GLU A 210 -6.94 5.15 2.81
N GLY A 211 -6.19 4.06 2.83
CA GLY A 211 -6.65 2.75 2.38
C GLY A 211 -7.66 2.07 3.30
N SER A 212 -7.73 2.49 4.56
CA SER A 212 -8.74 2.03 5.53
C SER A 212 -10.10 2.71 5.41
N ASP A 213 -10.22 3.69 4.50
CA ASP A 213 -11.45 4.45 4.26
C ASP A 213 -12.61 3.53 3.87
N ALA A 214 -13.80 3.81 4.41
CA ALA A 214 -15.02 3.03 4.20
C ALA A 214 -15.37 2.87 2.72
N LYS A 215 -15.02 3.83 1.84
CA LYS A 215 -15.29 3.75 0.40
C LYS A 215 -14.67 2.49 -0.23
N TYR A 216 -13.48 2.06 0.22
CA TYR A 216 -12.81 0.90 -0.35
C TYR A 216 -13.45 -0.41 0.06
N LYS A 217 -14.18 -0.44 1.18
CA LYS A 217 -14.93 -1.64 1.59
C LYS A 217 -15.98 -2.01 0.56
N ASP A 218 -16.52 -1.02 -0.13
CA ASP A 218 -17.53 -1.19 -1.17
C ASP A 218 -16.95 -1.49 -2.55
N TYR A 219 -15.65 -1.26 -2.77
CA TYR A 219 -15.02 -1.56 -4.06
C TYR A 219 -14.95 -3.07 -4.31
N ILE A 220 -14.75 -3.45 -5.57
CA ILE A 220 -14.21 -4.77 -5.88
C ILE A 220 -12.76 -4.78 -5.42
N ASN A 221 -12.44 -5.57 -4.41
CA ASN A 221 -11.11 -5.62 -3.84
C ASN A 221 -10.33 -6.80 -4.38
N ILE A 222 -9.17 -6.54 -4.97
CA ILE A 222 -8.25 -7.58 -5.45
C ILE A 222 -7.03 -7.52 -4.54
N ILE A 223 -6.64 -8.64 -3.95
CA ILE A 223 -5.42 -8.70 -3.13
C ILE A 223 -4.44 -9.74 -3.65
N TRP A 224 -3.17 -9.35 -3.66
CA TRP A 224 -2.05 -10.21 -4.03
C TRP A 224 -0.98 -10.13 -2.94
N LEU A 225 -1.05 -11.07 -2.00
CA LEU A 225 -0.12 -11.20 -0.89
C LEU A 225 1.08 -12.06 -1.30
N GLU A 226 2.28 -11.48 -1.22
CA GLU A 226 3.54 -12.14 -1.61
C GLU A 226 4.15 -12.96 -0.46
N ARG A 227 5.24 -13.69 -0.74
CA ARG A 227 5.97 -14.49 0.26
C ARG A 227 6.83 -13.64 1.20
N LYS A 228 6.22 -12.67 1.88
CA LYS A 228 6.88 -11.76 2.83
C LYS A 228 5.93 -11.37 3.96
N GLY A 229 6.37 -11.48 5.21
CA GLY A 229 5.56 -11.09 6.39
C GLY A 229 4.68 -12.19 6.97
N TRP A 230 4.94 -13.44 6.61
CA TRP A 230 4.35 -14.64 7.23
C TRP A 230 5.38 -15.76 7.20
N SER A 231 5.27 -16.71 8.13
CA SER A 231 6.21 -17.81 8.33
C SER A 231 5.59 -19.18 8.02
N THR A 232 4.26 -19.27 7.98
CA THR A 232 3.55 -20.53 7.68
C THR A 232 2.39 -20.30 6.69
N PRO A 233 2.02 -21.30 5.87
CA PRO A 233 0.85 -21.21 4.99
C PRO A 233 -0.44 -20.83 5.73
N LYS A 234 -0.60 -21.31 6.97
CA LYS A 234 -1.74 -20.98 7.83
C LYS A 234 -1.76 -19.49 8.22
N GLU A 235 -0.60 -18.90 8.50
CA GLU A 235 -0.52 -17.47 8.80
C GLU A 235 -0.91 -16.61 7.58
N LEU A 236 -0.49 -16.99 6.37
CA LEU A 236 -0.95 -16.32 5.15
C LEU A 236 -2.47 -16.45 4.97
N LEU A 237 -3.04 -17.63 5.22
CA LEU A 237 -4.48 -17.84 5.18
C LEU A 237 -5.19 -16.92 6.17
N GLU A 238 -4.78 -16.89 7.44
CA GLU A 238 -5.38 -16.06 8.49
C GLU A 238 -5.29 -14.56 8.15
N GLN A 239 -4.16 -14.12 7.58
CA GLN A 239 -3.98 -12.74 7.09
C GLN A 239 -4.93 -12.43 5.93
N THR A 240 -5.13 -13.37 5.00
CA THR A 240 -6.06 -13.23 3.86
C THR A 240 -7.51 -13.22 4.33
N GLU A 241 -7.86 -14.00 5.35
CA GLU A 241 -9.20 -13.99 5.97
C GLU A 241 -9.51 -12.64 6.60
N LYS A 242 -8.57 -12.04 7.35
CA LYS A 242 -8.75 -10.69 7.92
C LYS A 242 -9.01 -9.63 6.85
N PHE A 243 -8.36 -9.74 5.70
CA PHE A 243 -8.66 -8.86 4.56
C PHE A 243 -10.11 -9.01 4.12
N VAL A 244 -10.58 -10.24 3.89
CA VAL A 244 -11.95 -10.52 3.44
C VAL A 244 -12.99 -10.05 4.47
N GLU A 245 -12.74 -10.25 5.76
CA GLU A 245 -13.62 -9.81 6.85
C GLU A 245 -13.74 -8.27 6.92
N SER A 246 -12.76 -7.54 6.38
CA SER A 246 -12.72 -6.07 6.44
C SER A 246 -13.54 -5.35 5.35
N ILE A 247 -14.03 -6.09 4.34
CA ILE A 247 -14.65 -5.55 3.11
C ILE A 247 -16.07 -6.09 2.87
N ASN A 248 -16.86 -5.40 2.04
CA ASN A 248 -18.26 -5.74 1.75
C ASN A 248 -18.40 -6.78 0.61
N GLY A 249 -17.66 -7.89 0.73
CA GLY A 249 -17.91 -9.16 0.01
C GLY A 249 -17.52 -9.26 -1.47
N LYS A 250 -17.25 -8.16 -2.19
CA LYS A 250 -16.74 -8.21 -3.57
C LYS A 250 -15.22 -8.29 -3.58
N TYR A 251 -14.67 -9.50 -3.74
CA TYR A 251 -13.22 -9.68 -3.77
C TYR A 251 -12.69 -10.82 -4.65
N ILE A 252 -11.41 -10.70 -4.99
CA ILE A 252 -10.58 -11.72 -5.63
C ILE A 252 -9.26 -11.83 -4.87
N ILE A 253 -8.82 -13.06 -4.60
CA ILE A 253 -7.52 -13.37 -4.01
C ILE A 253 -6.61 -13.92 -5.11
N ILE A 254 -5.43 -13.33 -5.28
CA ILE A 254 -4.38 -13.83 -6.18
C ILE A 254 -3.32 -14.55 -5.34
N GLY A 255 -3.04 -15.80 -5.69
CA GLY A 255 -2.03 -16.63 -5.04
C GLY A 255 -0.60 -16.25 -5.39
N LEU A 256 0.35 -17.04 -4.88
CA LEU A 256 1.76 -16.81 -5.13
C LEU A 256 2.10 -17.05 -6.63
N SER A 257 3.00 -16.23 -7.18
CA SER A 257 3.57 -16.41 -8.53
C SER A 257 5.03 -16.89 -8.51
N ASP A 258 5.64 -16.99 -7.34
CA ASP A 258 6.97 -17.55 -7.15
C ASP A 258 6.91 -19.03 -6.79
N GLY A 259 8.08 -19.67 -6.71
CA GLY A 259 8.19 -21.07 -6.30
C GLY A 259 7.67 -22.08 -7.33
N ASP A 260 7.51 -23.31 -6.86
CA ASP A 260 7.09 -24.46 -7.66
C ASP A 260 5.85 -25.16 -7.07
N GLU A 261 5.42 -26.25 -7.70
CA GLU A 261 4.25 -27.00 -7.24
C GLU A 261 4.42 -27.57 -5.82
N ASN A 262 5.62 -28.02 -5.47
CA ASN A 262 5.89 -28.62 -4.16
C ASN A 262 6.02 -27.56 -3.07
N THR A 263 6.74 -26.46 -3.33
CA THR A 263 6.93 -25.39 -2.35
C THR A 263 5.62 -24.67 -2.02
N ASN A 264 4.69 -24.63 -2.97
CA ASN A 264 3.41 -23.93 -2.80
C ASN A 264 2.24 -24.86 -2.48
N LYS A 265 2.45 -26.18 -2.47
CA LYS A 265 1.38 -27.18 -2.31
C LYS A 265 0.39 -26.86 -1.20
N GLU A 266 0.89 -26.55 -0.01
CA GLU A 266 0.03 -26.28 1.15
C GLU A 266 -0.64 -24.91 1.07
N VAL A 267 0.06 -23.88 0.57
CA VAL A 267 -0.53 -22.55 0.35
C VAL A 267 -1.66 -22.64 -0.67
N ASP A 268 -1.39 -23.26 -1.81
CA ASP A 268 -2.35 -23.44 -2.89
C ASP A 268 -3.59 -24.18 -2.39
N LYS A 269 -3.39 -25.31 -1.67
CA LYS A 269 -4.48 -26.08 -1.10
C LYS A 269 -5.35 -25.24 -0.15
N LEU A 270 -4.74 -24.57 0.83
CA LEU A 270 -5.47 -23.80 1.84
C LEU A 270 -6.27 -22.64 1.23
N LEU A 271 -5.69 -21.91 0.27
CA LEU A 271 -6.36 -20.80 -0.38
C LEU A 271 -7.45 -21.28 -1.36
N GLU A 272 -7.21 -22.37 -2.09
CA GLU A 272 -8.22 -23.01 -2.96
C GLU A 272 -9.42 -23.50 -2.15
N GLU A 273 -9.18 -24.24 -1.06
CA GLU A 273 -10.23 -24.76 -0.17
C GLU A 273 -11.04 -23.63 0.50
N LYS A 274 -10.37 -22.56 0.95
CA LYS A 274 -11.05 -21.45 1.64
C LYS A 274 -11.85 -20.55 0.71
N PHE A 275 -11.27 -20.17 -0.42
CA PHE A 275 -11.78 -19.06 -1.23
C PHE A 275 -12.40 -19.50 -2.56
N GLY A 276 -12.17 -20.75 -3.00
CA GLY A 276 -12.82 -21.35 -4.18
C GLY A 276 -12.84 -20.43 -5.40
N ASP A 277 -14.02 -20.12 -5.91
CA ASP A 277 -14.22 -19.27 -7.09
C ASP A 277 -13.77 -17.81 -6.92
N LYS A 278 -13.35 -17.38 -5.73
CA LYS A 278 -12.74 -16.06 -5.51
C LYS A 278 -11.21 -16.09 -5.53
N PHE A 279 -10.60 -17.28 -5.62
CA PHE A 279 -9.16 -17.45 -5.70
C PHE A 279 -8.67 -17.65 -7.14
N ILE A 280 -7.52 -17.07 -7.45
CA ILE A 280 -6.76 -17.29 -8.68
C ILE A 280 -5.38 -17.81 -8.27
N ASN A 281 -5.11 -19.07 -8.59
CA ASN A 281 -3.76 -19.61 -8.51
C ASN A 281 -2.94 -19.11 -9.71
N SER A 282 -2.28 -17.95 -9.56
CA SER A 282 -1.54 -17.31 -10.66
C SER A 282 -0.43 -18.19 -11.22
N ARG A 283 0.26 -18.97 -10.37
CA ARG A 283 1.30 -19.90 -10.81
C ARG A 283 0.73 -20.98 -11.71
N LYS A 284 -0.32 -21.70 -11.26
CA LYS A 284 -0.98 -22.74 -12.07
C LYS A 284 -1.54 -22.15 -13.37
N LEU A 285 -2.22 -21.01 -13.30
CA LEU A 285 -2.77 -20.30 -14.46
C LEU A 285 -1.71 -20.06 -15.53
N LEU A 286 -0.56 -19.49 -15.15
CA LEU A 286 0.50 -19.11 -16.09
C LEU A 286 1.29 -20.32 -16.61
N VAL A 287 1.46 -21.36 -15.78
CA VAL A 287 2.05 -22.63 -16.22
C VAL A 287 1.14 -23.32 -17.24
N ASP A 288 -0.18 -23.34 -17.01
CA ASP A 288 -1.13 -23.97 -17.92
C ASP A 288 -1.29 -23.18 -19.22
N TYR A 289 -1.27 -21.85 -19.15
CA TYR A 289 -1.14 -21.01 -20.34
C TYR A 289 0.11 -21.40 -21.15
N ALA A 290 1.26 -21.52 -20.49
CA ALA A 290 2.51 -21.87 -21.18
C ALA A 290 2.48 -23.27 -21.80
N LYS A 291 1.81 -24.25 -21.18
CA LYS A 291 1.63 -25.59 -21.76
C LYS A 291 0.85 -25.54 -23.07
N ASN A 292 -0.19 -24.72 -23.13
CA ASN A 292 -1.06 -24.57 -24.30
C ASN A 292 -0.41 -23.74 -25.42
N ASP A 293 0.51 -22.84 -25.06
CA ASP A 293 1.27 -21.98 -25.99
C ASP A 293 2.63 -22.59 -26.37
N MET A 294 2.88 -23.87 -26.06
CA MET A 294 4.15 -24.54 -26.39
C MET A 294 4.33 -24.75 -27.90
N GLY A 295 4.85 -23.72 -28.56
CA GLY A 295 5.43 -23.84 -29.90
C GLY A 295 6.77 -24.58 -29.88
N LYS A 296 7.26 -24.95 -31.07
CA LYS A 296 8.57 -25.62 -31.27
C LYS A 296 9.79 -24.82 -30.76
N ASN A 297 9.61 -23.53 -30.45
CA ASN A 297 10.67 -22.60 -30.02
C ASN A 297 10.79 -22.45 -28.49
N THR A 298 10.04 -23.22 -27.70
CA THR A 298 10.17 -23.18 -26.23
C THR A 298 11.54 -23.74 -25.82
N THR A 299 12.30 -22.93 -25.06
CA THR A 299 13.63 -23.31 -24.56
C THR A 299 13.55 -24.52 -23.63
N GLU A 300 14.60 -25.33 -23.57
CA GLU A 300 14.65 -26.49 -22.67
C GLU A 300 14.48 -26.07 -21.20
N SER A 301 15.08 -24.95 -20.81
CA SER A 301 14.90 -24.35 -19.48
C SER A 301 13.43 -24.05 -19.16
N ASN A 302 12.65 -23.54 -20.12
CA ASN A 302 11.22 -23.31 -19.91
C ASN A 302 10.45 -24.63 -19.77
N LYS A 303 10.81 -25.69 -20.50
CA LYS A 303 10.19 -27.01 -20.35
C LYS A 303 10.45 -27.58 -18.94
N GLU A 304 11.67 -27.44 -18.43
CA GLU A 304 12.02 -27.86 -17.07
C GLU A 304 11.23 -27.08 -16.01
N LYS A 305 11.08 -25.75 -16.19
CA LYS A 305 10.24 -24.93 -15.32
C LYS A 305 8.78 -25.40 -15.33
N ILE A 306 8.19 -25.59 -16.51
CA ILE A 306 6.80 -26.08 -16.67
C ILE A 306 6.62 -27.43 -15.99
N ALA A 307 7.56 -28.36 -16.16
CA ALA A 307 7.49 -29.70 -15.58
C ALA A 307 7.52 -29.69 -14.03
N LYS A 308 8.11 -28.67 -13.42
CA LYS A 308 8.13 -28.46 -11.96
C LYS A 308 6.96 -27.59 -11.46
N GLY A 309 6.12 -27.08 -12.37
CA GLY A 309 5.08 -26.12 -12.04
C GLY A 309 5.61 -24.71 -11.73
N ILE A 310 6.79 -24.36 -12.24
CA ILE A 310 7.38 -23.01 -12.15
C ILE A 310 6.95 -22.21 -13.37
N ILE A 311 6.60 -20.93 -13.18
CA ILE A 311 6.27 -20.02 -14.28
C ILE A 311 7.49 -19.86 -15.21
N PRO A 312 7.34 -20.08 -16.53
CA PRO A 312 8.42 -19.86 -17.51
C PRO A 312 8.94 -18.43 -17.54
N SER A 313 10.23 -18.27 -17.91
CA SER A 313 10.93 -16.97 -17.86
C SER A 313 10.38 -15.92 -18.82
N ASN A 314 9.60 -16.32 -19.83
CA ASN A 314 8.91 -15.40 -20.74
C ASN A 314 7.61 -14.81 -20.12
N LEU A 315 7.11 -15.39 -19.03
CA LEU A 315 5.88 -14.96 -18.35
C LEU A 315 6.14 -14.30 -17.00
N ALA A 316 7.22 -14.68 -16.29
CA ALA A 316 7.62 -14.07 -15.03
C ALA A 316 9.13 -14.23 -14.78
N ASP A 317 9.70 -13.38 -13.93
CA ASP A 317 11.02 -13.59 -13.36
C ASP A 317 11.01 -14.66 -12.26
N ASN A 318 12.18 -14.96 -11.67
CA ASN A 318 12.28 -15.98 -10.63
C ASN A 318 11.64 -15.56 -9.28
N ASN A 319 11.33 -14.29 -9.10
CA ASN A 319 10.65 -13.75 -7.91
C ASN A 319 9.13 -13.66 -8.12
N GLY A 320 8.63 -14.11 -9.28
CA GLY A 320 7.21 -14.09 -9.62
C GLY A 320 6.72 -12.75 -10.18
N LEU A 321 7.62 -11.80 -10.48
CA LEU A 321 7.26 -10.54 -11.13
C LEU A 321 6.94 -10.80 -12.60
N LEU A 322 5.71 -10.46 -13.00
CA LEU A 322 5.19 -10.83 -14.31
C LEU A 322 5.77 -9.98 -15.45
N SER A 323 5.96 -10.61 -16.61
CA SER A 323 6.19 -9.93 -17.88
C SER A 323 4.89 -9.30 -18.41
N VAL A 324 4.99 -8.51 -19.49
CA VAL A 324 3.80 -7.98 -20.20
C VAL A 324 2.81 -9.09 -20.54
N THR A 325 3.29 -10.22 -21.07
CA THR A 325 2.44 -11.35 -21.44
C THR A 325 1.80 -11.98 -20.20
N GLY A 326 2.57 -12.18 -19.12
CA GLY A 326 2.04 -12.69 -17.86
C GLY A 326 0.94 -11.78 -17.29
N CYS A 327 1.16 -10.46 -17.29
CA CYS A 327 0.19 -9.46 -16.86
C CYS A 327 -1.12 -9.53 -17.66
N LYS A 328 -1.05 -9.69 -18.99
CA LYS A 328 -2.24 -9.82 -19.85
C LYS A 328 -3.04 -11.09 -19.54
N VAL A 329 -2.36 -12.22 -19.35
CA VAL A 329 -3.02 -13.49 -19.01
C VAL A 329 -3.70 -13.40 -17.64
N LEU A 330 -3.01 -12.87 -16.64
CA LEU A 330 -3.58 -12.67 -15.30
C LEU A 330 -4.76 -11.70 -15.34
N SER A 331 -4.62 -10.57 -16.03
CA SER A 331 -5.65 -9.55 -16.11
C SER A 331 -6.95 -10.07 -16.73
N LYS A 332 -6.84 -10.78 -17.86
CA LYS A 332 -7.99 -11.42 -18.49
C LYS A 332 -8.70 -12.39 -17.54
N ASN A 333 -7.95 -13.21 -16.80
CA ASN A 333 -8.51 -14.15 -15.84
C ASN A 333 -9.21 -13.45 -14.66
N VAL A 334 -8.63 -12.35 -14.16
CA VAL A 334 -9.26 -11.50 -13.14
C VAL A 334 -10.57 -10.90 -13.68
N CYS A 335 -10.56 -10.34 -14.89
CA CYS A 335 -11.73 -9.75 -15.52
C CYS A 335 -12.85 -10.80 -15.71
N ASP A 336 -12.49 -11.99 -16.18
CA ASP A 336 -13.41 -13.13 -16.30
C ASP A 336 -13.99 -13.52 -14.92
N LYS A 337 -13.17 -13.55 -13.85
CA LYS A 337 -13.65 -13.83 -12.48
C LYS A 337 -14.62 -12.76 -11.99
N ILE A 338 -14.31 -11.48 -12.20
CA ILE A 338 -15.20 -10.35 -11.84
C ILE A 338 -16.58 -10.54 -12.49
N LYS A 339 -16.58 -10.93 -13.78
CA LYS A 339 -17.80 -11.16 -14.56
C LYS A 339 -18.58 -12.36 -14.04
N THR A 340 -17.94 -13.52 -13.87
CA THR A 340 -18.62 -14.76 -13.46
C THR A 340 -19.17 -14.68 -12.04
N LEU A 341 -18.49 -13.93 -11.17
CA LEU A 341 -18.96 -13.66 -9.80
C LEU A 341 -20.06 -12.59 -9.73
N GLY A 342 -20.41 -11.96 -10.86
CA GLY A 342 -21.49 -10.96 -10.93
C GLY A 342 -21.16 -9.65 -10.20
N TYR A 343 -19.88 -9.30 -10.03
CA TYR A 343 -19.48 -8.13 -9.25
C TYR A 343 -19.79 -6.79 -9.93
N LEU A 344 -20.10 -6.80 -11.22
CA LEU A 344 -20.44 -5.62 -12.02
C LEU A 344 -21.95 -5.31 -12.07
N ASN A 345 -22.77 -6.12 -11.41
CA ASN A 345 -24.22 -5.96 -11.31
C ASN A 345 -24.66 -5.33 -9.99
#